data_AF-A0A6V7L596-F1
#
_entry.id   AF-A0A6V7L596-F1
#
_cell.length_a   1.000
_cell.length_b   1.000
_cell.length_c   1.000
_cell.angle_alpha   90.00
_cell.angle_beta   90.00
_cell.angle_gamma   90.00
#
_symmetry.space_group_name_H-M   'P 1'
#
loop_
_entity.id
_entity.type
_entity.pdbx_description
1 polymer ?
#
loop_
_entity_poly.entity_id
_entity_poly.type
_entity_poly.pdbx_seq_one_letter_code
_entity_poly.pdbx_strand_id
1 'polypeptide(L)'
;DLLADSGIRVQGFMGGVQPPGGFSATDVAIATIEKANSLVNQMMEEGGLENLGAVVIDELHLLGDSSRGYLLELLLTKLKYMTLKLEAVNIQLIGMSATLPNLDVLAKWLDADLFKTDFRPVPLKEFCKIGPTVYDNQMQQVRALPTRTDLPPDSDHILALCLETIDDGHSVLIFCPTKNWCETLAKNIAESFSKLARTNDAVGQSL
;
A
#
# COMPACT_ATOMS: atom_id res chain seq x y z
N ASP A 1 3.15 16.45 -12.90
CA ASP A 1 3.38 15.13 -13.48
C ASP A 1 4.88 15.02 -13.76
N LEU A 2 5.59 14.13 -13.06
CA LEU A 2 7.06 14.22 -12.91
C LEU A 2 7.82 14.03 -14.24
N LEU A 3 7.21 13.30 -15.19
CA LEU A 3 7.82 12.93 -16.47
C LEU A 3 7.16 13.60 -17.68
N ALA A 4 6.16 14.47 -17.48
CA ALA A 4 5.41 15.05 -18.60
C ALA A 4 6.30 15.88 -19.56
N ASP A 5 7.31 16.56 -19.04
CA ASP A 5 8.20 17.41 -19.82
C ASP A 5 9.44 16.68 -20.36
N SER A 6 9.62 15.38 -20.06
CA SER A 6 10.80 14.62 -20.46
C SER A 6 10.63 13.88 -21.80
N GLY A 7 9.44 13.92 -22.40
CA GLY A 7 9.12 13.17 -23.62
C GLY A 7 9.01 11.65 -23.42
N ILE A 8 9.03 11.17 -22.17
CA ILE A 8 8.90 9.75 -21.82
C ILE A 8 7.42 9.38 -21.79
N ARG A 9 7.05 8.34 -22.54
CA ARG A 9 5.68 7.84 -22.62
C ARG A 9 5.43 6.80 -21.53
N VAL A 10 4.69 7.22 -20.50
CA VAL A 10 4.24 6.34 -19.42
C VAL A 10 2.81 5.89 -19.70
N GLN A 11 2.57 4.58 -19.72
CA GLN A 11 1.24 4.02 -19.99
C GLN A 11 0.83 2.96 -18.98
N GLY A 12 -0.46 2.95 -18.62
CA GLY A 12 -1.05 1.97 -17.71
C GLY A 12 -1.64 0.77 -18.46
N PHE A 13 -1.24 -0.44 -18.05
CA PHE A 13 -1.72 -1.72 -18.54
C PHE A 13 -2.48 -2.42 -17.41
N MET A 14 -3.78 -2.14 -17.30
CA MET A 14 -4.62 -2.64 -16.22
C MET A 14 -5.93 -3.21 -16.78
N GLY A 15 -6.28 -4.44 -16.38
CA GLY A 15 -7.49 -5.10 -16.86
C GLY A 15 -7.53 -5.23 -18.40
N GLY A 16 -8.66 -4.84 -19.00
CA GLY A 16 -8.89 -4.88 -20.45
C GLY A 16 -8.39 -3.66 -21.23
N VAL A 17 -7.79 -2.66 -20.56
CA VAL A 17 -7.36 -1.42 -21.23
C VAL A 17 -6.09 -1.70 -22.04
N GLN A 18 -6.13 -1.36 -23.33
CA GLN A 18 -4.95 -1.29 -24.19
C GLN A 18 -4.69 0.16 -24.57
N PRO A 19 -3.55 0.73 -24.17
CA PRO A 19 -3.25 2.10 -24.50
C PRO A 19 -2.86 2.26 -25.98
N PRO A 20 -3.04 3.47 -26.56
CA PRO A 20 -2.78 3.72 -27.98
C PRO A 20 -1.33 3.41 -28.37
N GLY A 21 -1.14 2.63 -29.42
CA GLY A 21 0.19 2.20 -29.89
C GLY A 21 0.77 0.98 -29.13
N GLY A 22 0.10 0.52 -28.08
CA GLY A 22 0.49 -0.68 -27.34
C GLY A 22 1.85 -0.56 -26.66
N PHE A 23 2.41 -1.73 -26.31
CA PHE A 23 3.68 -1.81 -25.58
C PHE A 23 4.86 -1.23 -26.38
N SER A 24 4.93 -1.47 -27.70
CA SER A 24 6.01 -0.97 -28.56
C SER A 24 6.11 0.56 -28.63
N ALA A 25 5.04 1.27 -28.29
CA ALA A 25 5.00 2.73 -28.21
C ALA A 25 5.08 3.26 -26.76
N THR A 26 5.52 2.43 -25.81
CA THR A 26 5.61 2.78 -24.40
C THR A 26 7.06 2.71 -23.93
N ASP A 27 7.50 3.73 -23.19
CA ASP A 27 8.83 3.76 -22.60
C ASP A 27 8.79 3.25 -21.14
N VAL A 28 7.69 3.50 -20.42
CA VAL A 28 7.43 2.95 -19.07
C VAL A 28 6.01 2.38 -18.98
N ALA A 29 5.90 1.08 -18.74
CA ALA A 29 4.63 0.38 -18.59
C ALA A 29 4.31 0.12 -17.11
N ILE A 30 3.18 0.64 -16.62
CA ILE A 30 2.68 0.35 -15.27
C ILE A 30 1.61 -0.74 -15.37
N ALA A 31 1.86 -1.91 -14.79
CA ALA A 31 0.99 -3.07 -14.95
C ALA A 31 0.69 -3.77 -13.64
N THR A 32 -0.47 -4.43 -13.55
CA THR A 32 -0.72 -5.43 -12.50
C THR A 32 0.11 -6.69 -12.75
N ILE A 33 0.29 -7.54 -11.74
CA ILE A 33 1.07 -8.79 -11.84
C ILE A 33 0.55 -9.66 -13.01
N GLU A 34 -0.76 -9.79 -13.13
CA GLU A 34 -1.41 -10.57 -14.18
C GLU A 34 -1.10 -10.00 -15.56
N LYS A 35 -1.19 -8.68 -15.72
CA LYS A 35 -0.99 -8.02 -17.01
C LYS A 35 0.49 -7.99 -17.41
N ALA A 36 1.39 -7.78 -16.46
CA ALA A 36 2.83 -7.88 -16.67
C ALA A 36 3.22 -9.29 -17.14
N ASN A 37 2.65 -10.33 -16.51
CA ASN A 37 2.88 -11.72 -16.91
C ASN A 37 2.44 -12.00 -18.36
N SER A 38 1.27 -11.48 -18.76
CA SER A 38 0.82 -11.58 -20.15
C SER A 38 1.71 -10.81 -21.14
N LEU A 39 2.14 -9.59 -20.80
CA LEU A 39 3.03 -8.79 -21.65
C LEU A 39 4.37 -9.50 -21.87
N VAL A 40 4.97 -10.05 -20.81
CA VAL A 40 6.23 -10.80 -20.92
C VAL A 40 6.07 -12.04 -21.78
N ASN A 41 4.97 -12.78 -21.66
CA ASN A 41 4.72 -13.93 -22.54
C ASN A 41 4.63 -13.51 -24.01
N GLN A 42 3.89 -12.45 -24.30
CA GLN A 42 3.77 -11.93 -25.67
C GLN A 42 5.14 -11.51 -26.23
N MET A 43 5.95 -10.80 -25.44
CA MET A 43 7.31 -10.40 -25.86
C MET A 43 8.23 -11.61 -26.10
N MET A 44 8.07 -12.70 -25.33
CA MET A 44 8.80 -13.94 -25.55
C MET A 44 8.39 -14.63 -26.85
N GLU A 45 7.09 -14.62 -27.17
CA GLU A 45 6.55 -15.21 -28.42
C GLU A 45 6.96 -14.40 -29.67
N GLU A 46 6.94 -13.07 -29.56
CA GLU A 46 7.30 -12.15 -30.65
C GLU A 46 8.82 -11.94 -30.78
N GLY A 47 9.61 -12.45 -29.82
CA GLY A 47 11.06 -12.29 -29.80
C GLY A 47 11.51 -10.85 -29.60
N GLY A 48 10.79 -10.10 -28.75
CA GLY A 48 11.10 -8.69 -28.43
C GLY A 48 11.53 -8.47 -26.98
N LEU A 49 11.85 -9.54 -26.25
CA LEU A 49 12.21 -9.48 -24.83
C LEU A 49 13.49 -8.68 -24.57
N GLU A 50 14.40 -8.61 -25.54
CA GLU A 50 15.63 -7.81 -25.51
C GLU A 50 15.38 -6.29 -25.41
N ASN A 51 14.16 -5.83 -25.75
CA ASN A 51 13.78 -4.43 -25.60
C ASN A 51 13.39 -4.06 -24.15
N LEU A 52 13.24 -5.04 -23.26
CA LEU A 52 12.91 -4.82 -21.85
C LEU A 52 14.20 -4.56 -21.06
N GLY A 53 14.42 -3.31 -20.65
CA GLY A 53 15.64 -2.94 -19.90
C GLY A 53 15.56 -3.28 -18.40
N ALA A 54 14.41 -3.05 -17.77
CA ALA A 54 14.24 -3.26 -16.34
C ALA A 54 12.80 -3.63 -15.97
N VAL A 55 12.65 -4.34 -14.87
CA VAL A 55 11.36 -4.65 -14.25
C VAL A 55 11.43 -4.25 -12.77
N VAL A 56 10.56 -3.32 -12.39
CA VAL A 56 10.39 -2.87 -11.01
C VAL A 56 9.16 -3.54 -10.43
N ILE A 57 9.35 -4.28 -9.35
CA ILE A 57 8.30 -4.98 -8.62
C ILE A 57 8.08 -4.24 -7.31
N ASP A 58 6.94 -3.55 -7.24
CA ASP A 58 6.46 -3.03 -5.97
C ASP A 58 5.76 -4.13 -5.17
N GLU A 59 5.80 -4.04 -3.85
CA GLU A 59 5.21 -5.01 -2.93
C GLU A 59 5.61 -6.47 -3.19
N LEU A 60 6.92 -6.74 -3.37
CA LEU A 60 7.47 -8.08 -3.59
C LEU A 60 7.05 -9.10 -2.52
N HIS A 61 6.67 -8.66 -1.32
CA HIS A 61 6.08 -9.51 -0.28
C HIS A 61 4.81 -10.24 -0.69
N LEU A 62 4.13 -9.79 -1.76
CA LEU A 62 3.01 -10.49 -2.36
C LEU A 62 3.39 -11.85 -2.97
N LEU A 63 4.69 -12.16 -3.13
CA LEU A 63 5.14 -13.49 -3.53
C LEU A 63 4.64 -14.59 -2.57
N GLY A 64 4.48 -14.27 -1.28
CA GLY A 64 3.93 -15.18 -0.28
C GLY A 64 2.40 -15.26 -0.27
N ASP A 65 1.70 -14.48 -1.10
CA ASP A 65 0.24 -14.47 -1.16
C ASP A 65 -0.31 -15.77 -1.77
N SER A 66 -1.28 -16.38 -1.10
CA SER A 66 -1.84 -17.68 -1.50
C SER A 66 -2.66 -17.63 -2.80
N SER A 67 -3.18 -16.46 -3.18
CA SER A 67 -4.05 -16.30 -4.34
C SER A 67 -3.29 -15.92 -5.60
N ARG A 68 -2.28 -15.04 -5.47
CA ARG A 68 -1.59 -14.41 -6.60
C ARG A 68 -0.07 -14.51 -6.57
N GLY A 69 0.53 -14.93 -5.45
CA GLY A 69 1.99 -15.02 -5.31
C GLY A 69 2.66 -15.90 -6.36
N TYR A 70 1.99 -16.99 -6.76
CA TYR A 70 2.50 -17.90 -7.80
C TYR A 70 2.69 -17.21 -9.17
N LEU A 71 1.88 -16.21 -9.51
CA LEU A 71 2.02 -15.48 -10.77
C LEU A 71 3.26 -14.60 -10.75
N LEU A 72 3.55 -13.98 -9.60
CA LEU A 72 4.76 -13.19 -9.42
C LEU A 72 6.00 -14.08 -9.46
N GLU A 73 5.95 -15.25 -8.82
CA GLU A 73 7.03 -16.24 -8.87
C GLU A 73 7.30 -16.70 -10.29
N LEU A 74 6.25 -17.02 -11.05
CA LEU A 74 6.35 -17.44 -12.44
C LEU A 74 6.92 -16.32 -13.33
N LEU A 75 6.47 -15.08 -13.15
CA LEU A 75 6.97 -13.91 -13.88
C LEU A 75 8.47 -13.73 -13.66
N LEU A 76 8.91 -13.68 -12.41
CA LEU A 76 10.31 -13.50 -12.04
C LEU A 76 11.18 -14.66 -12.52
N THR A 77 10.67 -15.90 -12.42
CA THR A 77 11.37 -17.10 -12.91
C THR A 77 11.60 -17.04 -14.41
N LYS A 78 10.59 -16.63 -15.20
CA LYS A 78 10.75 -16.47 -16.66
C LYS A 78 11.80 -15.42 -17.00
N LEU A 79 11.72 -14.24 -16.38
CA LEU A 79 12.66 -13.15 -16.64
C LEU A 79 14.10 -13.56 -16.28
N LYS A 80 14.29 -14.20 -15.13
CA LYS A 80 15.59 -14.72 -14.71
C LYS A 80 16.10 -15.79 -15.67
N TYR A 81 15.25 -16.76 -16.02
CA TYR A 81 15.62 -17.84 -16.94
C TYR A 81 16.05 -17.30 -18.30
N MET A 82 15.30 -16.35 -18.87
CA MET A 82 15.61 -15.78 -20.18
C MET A 82 16.92 -15.00 -20.17
N THR A 83 17.18 -14.22 -19.12
CA THR A 83 18.45 -13.49 -18.93
C THR A 83 19.64 -14.46 -18.80
N LEU A 84 19.45 -15.63 -18.19
CA LEU A 84 20.49 -16.65 -18.07
C LEU A 84 20.74 -17.43 -19.38
N LYS A 85 19.75 -17.52 -20.27
CA LYS A 85 19.81 -18.35 -21.47
C LYS A 85 20.16 -17.60 -22.74
N LEU A 86 19.77 -16.33 -22.83
CA LEU A 86 19.94 -15.52 -24.02
C LEU A 86 20.89 -14.36 -23.70
N GLU A 87 22.08 -14.37 -24.28
CA GLU A 87 23.07 -13.30 -24.06
C GLU A 87 22.55 -11.91 -24.50
N ALA A 88 21.64 -11.86 -25.47
CA ALA A 88 21.03 -10.62 -25.94
C ALA A 88 19.98 -10.04 -24.97
N VAL A 89 19.54 -10.81 -23.97
CA VAL A 89 18.52 -10.38 -22.99
C VAL A 89 19.22 -10.04 -21.69
N ASN A 90 19.22 -8.76 -21.31
CA ASN A 90 19.77 -8.29 -20.06
C ASN A 90 18.76 -7.40 -19.34
N ILE A 91 17.99 -7.99 -18.43
CA ILE A 91 16.90 -7.32 -17.71
C ILE A 91 17.32 -7.08 -16.27
N GLN A 92 17.32 -5.83 -15.83
CA GLN A 92 17.52 -5.51 -14.41
C GLN A 92 16.23 -5.76 -13.61
N LEU A 93 16.30 -6.58 -12.57
CA LEU A 93 15.18 -6.79 -11.64
C LEU A 93 15.38 -5.93 -10.40
N ILE A 94 14.37 -5.14 -10.05
CA ILE A 94 14.37 -4.27 -8.87
C ILE A 94 13.13 -4.60 -8.04
N GLY A 95 13.32 -5.22 -6.88
CA GLY A 95 12.23 -5.57 -5.96
C GLY A 95 12.16 -4.63 -4.77
N MET A 96 10.98 -4.07 -4.50
CA MET A 96 10.68 -3.27 -3.32
C MET A 96 9.68 -4.02 -2.45
N SER A 97 9.86 -3.99 -1.13
CA SER A 97 9.01 -4.74 -0.21
C SER A 97 8.95 -4.09 1.17
N ALA A 98 7.84 -4.29 1.86
CA ALA A 98 7.78 -4.21 3.32
C ALA A 98 8.72 -5.25 3.99
N THR A 99 8.87 -5.15 5.31
CA THR A 99 9.72 -6.05 6.11
C THR A 99 9.27 -7.51 5.98
N LEU A 100 10.07 -8.31 5.27
CA LEU A 100 9.90 -9.76 5.14
C LEU A 100 10.95 -10.51 5.96
N PRO A 101 10.59 -11.58 6.68
CA PRO A 101 11.54 -12.38 7.45
C PRO A 101 12.51 -13.19 6.56
N ASN A 102 12.13 -13.50 5.32
CA ASN A 102 12.86 -14.37 4.38
C ASN A 102 13.49 -13.61 3.20
N LEU A 103 13.77 -12.32 3.37
CA LEU A 103 14.26 -11.45 2.28
C LEU A 103 15.62 -11.89 1.73
N ASP A 104 16.50 -12.44 2.58
CA ASP A 104 17.81 -12.97 2.17
C ASP A 104 17.68 -14.13 1.16
N VAL A 105 16.66 -14.98 1.35
CA VAL A 105 16.38 -16.10 0.45
C VAL A 105 15.92 -15.59 -0.91
N LEU A 106 15.10 -14.55 -0.93
CA LEU A 106 14.63 -13.92 -2.17
C LEU A 106 15.77 -13.22 -2.92
N ALA A 107 16.61 -12.46 -2.21
CA ALA A 107 17.78 -11.82 -2.80
C ALA A 107 18.72 -12.85 -3.44
N LYS A 108 19.00 -13.95 -2.74
CA LYS A 108 19.78 -15.07 -3.28
C LYS A 108 19.11 -15.75 -4.47
N TRP A 109 17.79 -15.95 -4.41
CA TRP A 109 17.05 -16.54 -5.51
C TRP A 109 17.06 -15.66 -6.76
N LEU A 110 17.02 -14.33 -6.62
CA LEU A 110 17.05 -13.40 -7.75
C LEU A 110 18.47 -12.99 -8.17
N ASP A 111 19.50 -13.41 -7.43
CA ASP A 111 20.89 -12.96 -7.61
C ASP A 111 21.01 -11.43 -7.51
N ALA A 112 20.37 -10.87 -6.48
CA ALA A 112 20.24 -9.43 -6.28
C ALA A 112 20.99 -8.96 -5.02
N ASP A 113 21.53 -7.74 -5.09
CA ASP A 113 22.04 -7.05 -3.90
C ASP A 113 20.88 -6.68 -2.97
N LEU A 114 21.08 -6.91 -1.67
CA LEU A 114 20.07 -6.66 -0.65
C LEU A 114 20.36 -5.36 0.10
N PHE A 115 19.40 -4.44 0.06
CA PHE A 115 19.37 -3.26 0.92
C PHE A 115 18.20 -3.35 1.90
N LYS A 116 18.47 -3.21 3.20
CA LYS A 116 17.46 -3.22 4.27
C LYS A 116 17.67 -2.03 5.20
N THR A 117 16.58 -1.34 5.51
CA THR A 117 16.57 -0.23 6.48
C THR A 117 15.23 -0.19 7.20
N ASP A 118 15.26 0.19 8.48
CA ASP A 118 14.06 0.45 9.29
C ASP A 118 13.77 1.97 9.38
N PHE A 119 14.44 2.78 8.54
CA PHE A 119 14.26 4.22 8.51
C PHE A 119 12.85 4.59 8.05
N ARG A 120 12.13 5.32 8.90
CA ARG A 120 10.82 5.90 8.58
C ARG A 120 10.88 7.42 8.80
N PRO A 121 10.68 8.25 7.76
CA PRO A 121 10.78 9.71 7.88
C PRO A 121 9.85 10.30 8.95
N VAL A 122 8.67 9.71 9.11
CA VAL A 122 7.71 10.05 10.16
C VAL A 122 7.60 8.85 11.10
N PRO A 123 8.12 8.95 12.34
CA PRO A 123 8.07 7.87 13.32
C PRO A 123 6.64 7.39 13.55
N LEU A 124 6.44 6.07 13.54
CA LEU A 124 5.15 5.46 13.87
C LEU A 124 5.13 5.14 15.36
N LYS A 125 4.11 5.62 16.07
CA LYS A 125 3.81 5.20 17.44
C LYS A 125 2.65 4.21 17.41
N GLU A 126 2.89 3.02 17.94
CA GLU A 126 1.91 1.94 17.96
C GLU A 126 1.34 1.80 19.37
N PHE A 127 0.02 1.69 19.46
CA PHE A 127 -0.68 1.55 20.72
C PHE A 127 -1.78 0.51 20.63
N CYS A 128 -2.09 -0.12 21.77
CA CYS A 128 -3.20 -1.05 21.92
C CYS A 128 -4.18 -0.52 22.98
N LYS A 129 -5.45 -0.38 22.63
CA LYS A 129 -6.51 0.01 23.57
C LYS A 129 -7.21 -1.24 24.10
N ILE A 130 -7.27 -1.40 25.42
CA ILE A 130 -8.04 -2.44 26.11
C ILE A 130 -8.95 -1.76 27.14
N GLY A 131 -10.27 -1.81 26.91
CA GLY A 131 -11.22 -1.03 27.70
C GLY A 131 -10.93 0.48 27.59
N PRO A 132 -10.88 1.23 28.71
CA PRO A 132 -10.50 2.64 28.67
C PRO A 132 -8.99 2.88 28.61
N THR A 133 -8.15 1.85 28.71
CA THR A 133 -6.70 2.01 28.88
C THR A 133 -5.94 1.80 27.56
N VAL A 134 -4.94 2.65 27.31
CA VAL A 134 -4.04 2.59 26.15
C VAL A 134 -2.66 2.12 26.62
N TYR A 135 -2.13 1.12 25.91
CA TYR A 135 -0.84 0.49 26.15
C TYR A 135 0.10 0.69 24.97
N ASP A 136 1.40 0.72 25.23
CA ASP A 136 2.44 0.69 24.19
C ASP A 136 2.73 -0.73 23.70
N ASN A 137 3.71 -0.86 22.80
CA ASN A 137 4.16 -2.14 22.26
C ASN A 137 4.91 -3.04 23.26
N GLN A 138 5.24 -2.56 24.47
CA GLN A 138 5.73 -3.37 25.60
C GLN A 138 4.63 -3.68 26.63
N MET A 139 3.36 -3.44 26.28
CA MET A 139 2.21 -3.62 27.18
C MET A 139 2.30 -2.78 28.46
N GLN A 140 3.05 -1.67 28.43
CA GLN A 140 3.06 -0.71 29.53
C GLN A 140 1.92 0.29 29.35
N GLN A 141 1.25 0.63 30.45
CA GLN A 141 0.16 1.60 30.42
C GLN A 141 0.71 2.99 30.10
N VAL A 142 0.21 3.57 29.01
CA VAL A 142 0.59 4.92 28.55
C VAL A 142 -0.38 5.95 29.09
N ARG A 143 -1.68 5.71 28.94
CA ARG A 143 -2.75 6.61 29.40
C ARG A 143 -4.09 5.88 29.54
N ALA A 144 -5.02 6.49 30.27
CA ALA A 144 -6.43 6.12 30.24
C ALA A 144 -7.22 7.19 29.46
N LEU A 145 -8.16 6.76 28.63
CA LEU A 145 -9.06 7.64 27.91
C LEU A 145 -10.07 8.26 28.89
N PRO A 146 -10.31 9.58 28.81
CA PRO A 146 -11.26 10.23 29.69
C PRO A 146 -12.69 9.80 29.36
N THR A 147 -13.50 9.62 30.40
CA THR A 147 -14.94 9.49 30.22
C THR A 147 -15.51 10.84 29.83
N ARG A 148 -16.04 10.95 28.61
CA ARG A 148 -16.70 12.16 28.11
C ARG A 148 -18.21 12.08 28.30
N THR A 149 -18.73 12.91 29.20
CA THR A 149 -20.18 13.00 29.48
C THR A 149 -20.95 13.84 28.47
N ASP A 150 -20.22 14.63 27.68
CA ASP A 150 -20.71 15.49 26.62
C ASP A 150 -20.89 14.75 25.28
N LEU A 151 -20.47 13.48 25.21
CA LEU A 151 -20.64 12.63 24.04
C LEU A 151 -21.79 11.64 24.20
N PRO A 152 -22.41 11.22 23.08
CA PRO A 152 -23.29 10.04 23.08
C PRO A 152 -22.56 8.80 23.61
N PRO A 153 -23.29 7.75 24.04
CA PRO A 153 -22.68 6.50 24.46
C PRO A 153 -21.73 5.93 23.40
N ASP A 154 -20.45 5.87 23.75
CA ASP A 154 -19.35 5.43 22.88
C ASP A 154 -18.55 4.35 23.60
N SER A 155 -19.04 3.10 23.55
CA SER A 155 -18.46 1.96 24.27
C SER A 155 -16.98 1.77 23.95
N ASP A 156 -16.60 1.97 22.69
CA ASP A 156 -15.25 1.73 22.20
C ASP A 156 -14.40 3.00 22.13
N HIS A 157 -14.97 4.15 22.51
CA HIS A 157 -14.30 5.46 22.53
C HIS A 157 -13.83 5.89 21.13
N ILE A 158 -14.47 5.39 20.07
CA ILE A 158 -14.07 5.70 18.69
C ILE A 158 -14.35 7.16 18.38
N LEU A 159 -15.52 7.66 18.76
CA LEU A 159 -15.91 9.06 18.57
C LEU A 159 -15.00 9.97 19.39
N ALA A 160 -14.72 9.59 20.64
CA ALA A 160 -13.83 10.35 21.52
C ALA A 160 -12.40 10.48 20.93
N LEU A 161 -11.84 9.40 20.40
CA LEU A 161 -10.52 9.41 19.75
C LEU A 161 -10.52 10.22 18.45
N CYS A 162 -11.61 10.16 17.67
CA CYS A 162 -11.74 10.97 16.46
C CYS A 162 -11.77 12.46 16.79
N LEU A 163 -12.56 12.86 17.79
CA LEU A 163 -12.64 14.26 18.23
C LEU A 163 -11.31 14.75 18.75
N GLU A 164 -10.64 13.99 19.61
CA GLU A 164 -9.30 14.34 20.09
C GLU A 164 -8.32 14.59 18.93
N THR A 165 -8.35 13.73 17.91
CA THR A 165 -7.48 13.88 16.72
C THR A 165 -7.82 15.14 15.92
N ILE A 166 -9.10 15.47 15.80
CA ILE A 166 -9.57 16.62 15.00
C ILE A 166 -9.38 17.94 15.75
N ASP A 167 -9.60 17.94 17.07
CA ASP A 167 -9.33 19.09 17.96
C ASP A 167 -7.83 19.47 17.90
N ASP A 168 -6.94 18.49 17.75
CA ASP A 168 -5.50 18.70 17.52
C ASP A 168 -5.17 19.13 16.06
N GLY A 169 -6.17 19.28 15.19
CA GLY A 169 -6.00 19.70 13.79
C GLY A 169 -5.49 18.59 12.87
N HIS A 170 -5.74 17.32 13.20
CA HIS A 170 -5.30 16.16 12.43
C HIS A 170 -6.45 15.38 11.81
N SER A 171 -6.14 14.54 10.83
CA SER A 171 -7.09 13.63 10.18
C SER A 171 -6.99 12.21 10.72
N VAL A 172 -8.12 11.51 10.83
CA VAL A 172 -8.20 10.12 11.29
C VAL A 172 -8.60 9.16 10.16
N LEU A 173 -7.95 7.99 10.09
CA LEU A 173 -8.34 6.88 9.23
C LEU A 173 -8.78 5.70 10.10
N ILE A 174 -10.00 5.20 9.85
CA ILE A 174 -10.58 4.09 10.61
C ILE A 174 -10.75 2.89 9.69
N PHE A 175 -10.11 1.77 10.03
CA PHE A 175 -10.30 0.50 9.32
C PHE A 175 -11.43 -0.31 9.97
N CYS A 176 -12.45 -0.64 9.18
CA CYS A 176 -13.56 -1.47 9.62
C CYS A 176 -13.50 -2.85 8.94
N PRO A 177 -13.85 -3.95 9.63
CA PRO A 177 -13.85 -5.31 9.09
C PRO A 177 -14.95 -5.57 8.06
N THR A 178 -16.02 -4.75 8.02
CA THR A 178 -17.10 -4.90 7.02
C THR A 178 -17.48 -3.56 6.41
N LYS A 179 -17.94 -3.60 5.15
CA LYS A 179 -18.45 -2.42 4.43
C LYS A 179 -19.63 -1.79 5.15
N ASN A 180 -20.58 -2.62 5.62
CA ASN A 180 -21.75 -2.14 6.34
C ASN A 180 -21.39 -1.42 7.64
N TRP A 181 -20.41 -1.95 8.40
CA TRP A 181 -19.96 -1.26 9.61
C TRP A 181 -19.25 0.06 9.28
N CYS A 182 -18.43 0.11 8.23
CA CYS A 182 -17.82 1.36 7.76
C CYS A 182 -18.87 2.43 7.48
N GLU A 183 -19.91 2.11 6.71
CA GLU A 183 -20.99 3.07 6.40
C GLU A 183 -21.78 3.50 7.64
N THR A 184 -22.10 2.55 8.52
CA THR A 184 -22.84 2.84 9.75
C THR A 184 -22.02 3.72 10.70
N LEU A 185 -20.74 3.39 10.88
CA LEU A 185 -19.83 4.15 11.74
C LEU A 185 -19.61 5.56 11.19
N ALA A 186 -19.38 5.70 9.88
CA ALA A 186 -19.21 6.99 9.24
C ALA A 186 -20.44 7.89 9.42
N LYS A 187 -21.66 7.36 9.24
CA LYS A 187 -22.91 8.09 9.50
C LYS A 187 -23.03 8.51 10.95
N ASN A 188 -22.78 7.59 11.89
CA ASN A 188 -22.85 7.88 13.32
C ASN A 188 -21.85 8.97 13.75
N ILE A 189 -20.62 8.94 13.24
CA ILE A 189 -19.61 9.96 13.49
C ILE A 189 -20.08 11.30 12.91
N ALA A 190 -20.52 11.34 11.64
CA ALA A 190 -20.97 12.56 10.99
C ALA A 190 -22.18 13.20 11.69
N GLU A 191 -23.17 12.40 12.10
CA GLU A 191 -24.32 12.90 12.86
C GLU A 191 -23.92 13.44 14.23
N SER A 192 -22.98 12.77 14.90
CA SER A 192 -22.47 13.22 16.21
C SER A 192 -21.71 14.53 16.08
N PHE A 193 -20.82 14.64 15.08
CA PHE A 193 -20.09 15.89 14.79
C PHE A 193 -21.03 17.01 14.37
N SER A 194 -22.06 16.73 13.57
CA SER A 194 -23.04 17.75 13.19
C SER A 194 -23.82 18.28 14.40
N LYS A 195 -24.08 17.45 15.42
CA LYS A 195 -24.73 17.87 16.66
C LYS A 195 -23.78 18.70 17.53
N LEU A 196 -22.51 18.31 17.64
CA LEU A 196 -21.48 19.02 18.38
C LEU A 196 -21.10 20.35 17.73
N ALA A 197 -21.00 20.43 16.40
CA ALA A 197 -20.75 21.69 15.69
C ALA A 197 -21.86 22.75 15.91
N ARG A 198 -23.04 22.34 16.38
CA ARG A 198 -24.15 23.24 16.69
C ARG A 198 -24.13 23.73 18.14
N THR A 199 -23.27 23.18 18.99
CA THR A 199 -23.08 23.69 20.35
C THR A 199 -22.09 24.85 20.33
N ASN A 200 -22.36 25.90 21.12
CA ASN A 200 -21.52 27.11 21.19
C ASN A 200 -20.28 26.91 22.10
N ASP A 201 -19.88 25.67 22.36
CA ASP A 201 -18.74 25.30 23.18
C ASP A 201 -17.46 25.20 22.34
N ALA A 202 -16.31 25.04 23.01
CA ALA A 202 -15.01 25.02 22.36
C ALA A 202 -14.88 23.90 21.30
N VAL A 203 -15.57 22.77 21.52
CA VAL A 203 -15.61 21.61 20.61
C VAL A 203 -16.45 21.91 19.37
N GLY A 204 -17.57 22.63 19.52
CA GLY A 204 -18.34 23.06 18.36
C GLY A 204 -17.63 24.11 17.50
N GLN A 205 -16.66 24.84 18.05
CA GLN A 205 -15.84 25.81 17.31
C GLN A 205 -14.62 25.18 16.59
N SER A 206 -14.17 24.00 17.01
CA SER A 206 -13.06 23.26 16.37
C SER A 206 -13.51 22.36 15.23
N LEU A 207 -14.80 22.01 15.18
CA LEU A 207 -15.45 21.17 14.15
C LEU A 207 -16.03 21.98 12.99
#